data_AF-A0A7C9E714-F1
#
_entry.id   AF-A0A7C9E714-F1
#
_cell.length_a   1.000
_cell.length_b   1.000
_cell.length_c   1.000
_cell.angle_alpha   90.00
_cell.angle_beta   90.00
_cell.angle_gamma   90.00
#
_symmetry.space_group_name_H-M   'P 1'
#
loop_
_entity.id
_entity.type
_entity.pdbx_description
1 polymer ?
#
loop_
_entity_poly.entity_id
_entity_poly.type
_entity_poly.pdbx_seq_one_letter_code
_entity_poly.pdbx_strand_id
1 'polypeptide(L)'
;STNYRSFSDTFSQTGNLDPSQRYRFRSPIPEPIIDPPSPSSSGIGQTINMITRLDFTIDWPLLKEDYYSQQNSALRKWFEVINFDLREQIKKEWIADMERLHISIPFFKWFPLFASNHGIKEVYS
;
A
#
# COMPACT_ATOMS: atom_id res chain seq x y z
N SER A 1 41.71 31.50 -22.28
CA SER A 1 42.90 31.53 -21.42
C SER A 1 42.48 31.87 -20.00
N THR A 2 42.24 30.84 -19.18
CA THR A 2 43.13 30.33 -18.10
C THR A 2 43.15 31.21 -16.85
N ASN A 3 42.57 30.64 -15.78
CA ASN A 3 42.97 30.60 -14.36
C ASN A 3 43.53 31.88 -13.69
N TYR A 4 43.06 32.18 -12.48
CA TYR A 4 43.77 31.85 -11.23
C TYR A 4 42.93 32.26 -10.01
N ARG A 5 42.69 31.30 -9.09
CA ARG A 5 42.37 31.57 -7.68
C ARG A 5 43.56 32.31 -7.05
N SER A 6 43.30 33.28 -6.16
CA SER A 6 44.12 33.42 -4.95
C SER A 6 43.41 34.19 -3.85
N PHE A 7 43.80 33.80 -2.65
CA PHE A 7 43.20 34.06 -1.35
C PHE A 7 43.84 35.28 -0.68
N SER A 8 43.08 35.79 0.30
CA SER A 8 43.50 36.43 1.56
C SER A 8 44.26 37.76 1.49
N ASP A 9 43.75 38.74 2.24
CA ASP A 9 44.57 39.40 3.24
C ASP A 9 43.71 39.87 4.42
N THR A 10 43.91 39.19 5.54
CA THR A 10 43.61 39.63 6.90
C THR A 10 44.78 40.43 7.41
N PHE A 11 44.56 41.62 7.97
CA PHE A 11 45.40 42.28 8.98
C PHE A 11 44.59 43.51 9.45
N SER A 12 44.45 43.86 10.72
CA SER A 12 45.40 43.85 11.82
C SER A 12 44.70 44.12 13.15
N GLN A 13 45.36 43.68 14.23
CA GLN A 13 45.49 44.35 15.53
C GLN A 13 44.20 44.47 16.39
N THR A 14 44.19 44.24 17.69
CA THR A 14 45.23 44.13 18.73
C THR A 14 44.47 43.65 19.97
N GLY A 15 45.06 42.77 20.79
CA GLY A 15 45.38 43.21 22.14
C GLY A 15 44.90 42.24 23.22
N ASN A 16 45.90 41.76 23.97
CA ASN A 16 45.87 41.25 25.34
C ASN A 16 44.85 40.17 25.74
N LEU A 17 45.39 38.96 25.90
CA LEU A 17 44.81 37.86 26.65
C LEU A 17 44.90 38.16 28.16
N ASP A 18 43.78 38.48 28.79
CA ASP A 18 43.53 38.20 30.21
C ASP A 18 42.54 37.02 30.29
N PRO A 19 42.95 35.84 30.75
CA PRO A 19 42.08 34.66 30.77
C PRO A 19 41.11 34.59 31.97
N SER A 20 41.03 35.59 32.85
CA SER A 20 40.29 35.42 34.12
C SER A 20 38.87 36.02 34.19
N GLN A 21 38.35 36.72 33.18
CA GLN A 21 37.04 37.40 33.31
C GLN A 21 36.10 37.25 32.12
N ARG A 22 35.53 36.05 31.94
CA ARG A 22 34.28 35.89 31.17
C ARG A 22 33.29 34.98 31.89
N TYR A 23 32.76 35.44 33.01
CA TYR A 23 31.42 35.03 33.42
C TYR A 23 30.41 35.60 32.39
N ARG A 24 30.16 34.85 31.32
CA ARG A 24 29.03 35.13 30.43
C ARG A 24 27.82 34.38 30.97
N PHE A 25 26.80 35.14 31.38
CA PHE A 25 25.45 34.65 31.64
C PHE A 25 24.98 33.89 30.39
N ARG A 26 24.97 32.56 30.43
CA ARG A 26 24.38 31.75 29.36
C ARG A 26 22.89 31.76 29.59
N SER A 27 22.13 32.36 28.67
CA SER A 27 20.68 32.14 28.59
C SER A 27 20.41 30.64 28.56
N PRO A 28 19.39 30.13 29.26
CA PRO A 28 19.03 28.72 29.17
C PRO A 28 18.77 28.36 27.71
N ILE A 29 19.32 27.23 27.29
CA ILE A 29 19.16 26.69 25.93
C ILE A 29 17.66 26.41 25.76
N PRO A 30 16.98 26.93 24.72
CA PRO A 30 15.61 26.54 24.43
C PRO A 30 15.57 25.02 24.22
N GLU A 31 14.67 24.33 24.93
CA GLU A 31 14.45 22.91 24.70
C GLU A 31 14.13 22.66 23.22
N PRO A 32 14.57 21.54 22.63
CA PRO A 32 14.24 21.22 21.25
C PRO A 32 12.72 21.12 21.13
N ILE A 33 12.13 22.02 20.34
CA ILE A 33 10.73 21.93 19.94
C ILE A 33 10.63 20.63 19.13
N ILE A 34 9.96 19.62 19.71
CA ILE A 34 9.62 18.41 18.98
C ILE A 34 8.50 18.81 18.04
N ASP A 35 8.87 19.23 16.83
CA ASP A 35 7.89 19.37 15.75
C ASP A 35 7.20 18.00 15.57
N PRO A 36 5.86 17.96 15.41
CA PRO A 36 5.20 16.73 15.01
C PRO A 36 5.83 16.29 13.68
N PRO A 37 6.09 14.98 13.48
CA PRO A 37 6.76 14.52 12.27
C PRO A 37 5.95 14.96 11.05
N SER A 38 6.57 15.80 10.23
CA SER A 38 6.05 16.09 8.89
C SER A 38 5.89 14.76 8.15
N PRO A 39 4.80 14.54 7.39
CA PRO A 39 4.61 13.29 6.67
C PRO A 39 5.73 13.14 5.63
N SER A 40 6.76 12.39 5.97
CA SER A 40 7.82 12.03 5.06
C SER A 40 7.23 11.20 3.94
N SER A 41 7.50 11.57 2.69
CA SER A 41 7.18 10.81 1.46
C SER A 41 7.93 9.46 1.36
N SER A 42 8.33 8.88 2.48
CA SER A 42 9.01 7.59 2.61
C SER A 42 8.04 6.56 3.19
N GLY A 43 6.95 6.34 2.44
CA GLY A 43 5.99 5.25 2.68
C GLY A 43 6.15 4.09 1.68
N ILE A 44 7.16 4.11 0.81
CA ILE A 44 7.48 2.99 -0.06
C ILE A 44 8.45 2.10 0.73
N GLY A 45 7.95 1.05 1.36
CA GLY A 45 8.78 0.07 2.06
C GLY A 45 8.41 -0.18 3.52
N GLN A 46 7.30 0.34 4.04
CA GLN A 46 6.69 -0.32 5.20
C GLN A 46 6.22 -1.69 4.71
N THR A 47 7.02 -2.71 5.03
CA THR A 47 6.54 -4.09 5.08
C THR A 47 5.39 -4.09 6.07
N ILE A 48 4.17 -3.92 5.55
CA ILE A 48 2.96 -4.28 6.26
C ILE A 48 3.21 -5.72 6.66
N ASN A 49 3.42 -5.98 7.95
CA ASN A 49 3.38 -7.31 8.51
C ASN A 49 1.93 -7.77 8.34
N MET A 50 1.59 -8.15 7.12
CA MET A 50 0.35 -8.80 6.79
C MET A 50 0.47 -10.14 7.50
N ILE A 51 -0.21 -10.26 8.64
CA ILE A 51 -0.41 -11.54 9.29
C ILE A 51 -1.15 -12.37 8.25
N THR A 52 -0.40 -13.11 7.45
CA THR A 52 -0.92 -14.12 6.54
C THR A 52 -1.58 -15.14 7.45
N ARG A 53 -2.91 -15.08 7.53
CA ARG A 53 -3.71 -16.07 8.24
C ARG A 53 -3.41 -17.42 7.59
N LEU A 54 -2.51 -18.18 8.22
CA LEU A 54 -1.99 -19.47 7.74
C LEU A 54 -3.07 -20.58 7.73
N ASP A 55 -4.27 -20.28 8.22
CA ASP A 55 -5.38 -21.21 8.45
C ASP A 55 -6.62 -20.89 7.62
N PHE A 56 -6.53 -20.00 6.62
CA PHE A 56 -7.69 -19.70 5.77
C PHE A 56 -8.16 -20.97 5.04
N THR A 57 -9.42 -21.32 5.28
CA THR A 57 -10.12 -22.41 4.60
C THR A 57 -11.36 -21.83 3.93
N ILE A 58 -11.52 -22.13 2.64
CA ILE A 58 -12.69 -21.72 1.87
C ILE A 58 -13.93 -22.44 2.40
N ASP A 59 -14.98 -21.67 2.69
CA ASP A 59 -16.28 -22.19 3.13
C ASP A 59 -17.09 -22.67 1.91
N TRP A 60 -16.73 -23.85 1.42
CA TRP A 60 -17.42 -24.48 0.29
C TRP A 60 -18.93 -24.70 0.51
N PRO A 61 -19.41 -25.11 1.70
CA PRO A 61 -20.84 -25.22 1.98
C PRO A 61 -21.60 -23.92 1.71
N LEU A 62 -21.16 -22.79 2.27
CA LEU A 62 -21.79 -21.48 2.08
C LEU A 62 -21.83 -21.08 0.60
N LEU A 63 -20.71 -21.27 -0.10
CA LEU A 63 -20.60 -20.90 -1.51
C LEU A 63 -21.50 -21.76 -2.40
N LYS A 64 -21.64 -23.05 -2.09
CA LYS A 64 -22.57 -23.94 -2.79
C LYS A 64 -24.01 -23.50 -2.56
N GLU A 65 -24.39 -23.19 -1.33
CA GLU A 65 -25.75 -22.74 -1.03
C GLU A 65 -26.10 -21.47 -1.81
N ASP A 66 -25.22 -20.47 -1.82
CA ASP A 66 -25.41 -19.23 -2.59
C ASP A 66 -25.48 -19.50 -4.10
N TYR A 67 -24.55 -20.30 -4.64
CA TYR A 67 -24.51 -20.64 -6.07
C TYR A 67 -25.75 -21.42 -6.52
N TYR A 68 -26.26 -22.31 -5.67
CA TYR A 68 -27.44 -23.11 -5.99
C TYR A 68 -28.78 -22.46 -5.62
N SER A 69 -28.76 -21.26 -5.02
CA SER A 69 -29.96 -20.51 -4.66
C SER A 69 -30.87 -20.20 -5.86
N GLN A 70 -32.17 -20.07 -5.61
CA GLN A 70 -33.13 -19.71 -6.65
C GLN A 70 -32.86 -18.33 -7.26
N GLN A 71 -32.36 -17.40 -6.45
CA GLN A 71 -32.00 -16.03 -6.86
C GLN A 71 -30.91 -16.03 -7.95
N ASN A 72 -29.94 -16.94 -7.83
CA ASN A 72 -28.83 -17.06 -8.77
C ASN A 72 -29.10 -18.01 -9.94
N SER A 73 -30.30 -18.58 -10.05
CA SER A 73 -30.60 -19.62 -11.04
C SER A 73 -30.41 -19.18 -12.49
N ALA A 74 -30.79 -17.95 -12.84
CA ALA A 74 -30.59 -17.39 -14.17
C ALA A 74 -29.09 -17.20 -14.48
N LEU A 75 -28.34 -16.66 -13.53
CA LEU A 75 -26.90 -16.41 -13.64
C LEU A 75 -26.12 -17.72 -13.79
N ARG A 76 -26.53 -18.73 -13.03
CA ARG A 76 -25.97 -20.08 -13.11
C ARG A 76 -26.20 -20.70 -14.49
N LYS A 77 -27.43 -20.63 -15.01
CA LYS A 77 -27.74 -21.14 -16.36
C LYS A 77 -26.88 -20.47 -17.42
N TRP A 78 -26.72 -19.15 -17.34
CA TRP A 78 -25.83 -18.41 -18.24
C TRP A 78 -24.38 -18.89 -18.12
N PHE A 79 -23.85 -18.99 -16.91
CA PHE A 79 -22.48 -19.46 -16.67
C PHE A 79 -22.27 -20.93 -17.09
N GLU A 80 -23.33 -21.73 -17.11
CA GLU A 80 -23.29 -23.11 -17.59
C GLU A 80 -23.27 -23.24 -19.12
N VAL A 81 -23.55 -22.18 -19.88
CA VAL A 81 -23.54 -22.18 -21.36
C VAL A 81 -22.35 -21.44 -21.98
N ILE A 82 -21.58 -20.67 -21.20
CA ILE A 82 -20.37 -20.02 -21.73
C ILE A 82 -19.31 -21.05 -22.14
N ASN A 83 -18.37 -20.61 -22.99
CA ASN A 83 -17.23 -21.43 -23.43
C ASN A 83 -16.50 -22.08 -22.24
N PHE A 84 -16.14 -23.35 -22.41
CA PHE A 84 -15.53 -24.17 -21.36
C PHE A 84 -14.18 -23.61 -20.87
N ASP A 85 -13.30 -23.21 -21.78
CA ASP A 85 -11.98 -22.70 -21.44
C ASP A 85 -12.07 -21.40 -20.64
N LEU A 86 -12.97 -20.50 -21.06
CA LEU A 86 -13.26 -19.26 -20.34
C LEU A 86 -13.83 -19.55 -18.94
N ARG A 87 -14.72 -20.55 -18.82
CA ARG A 87 -15.29 -20.95 -17.53
C ARG A 87 -14.23 -21.44 -16.55
N GLU A 88 -13.31 -22.26 -17.03
CA GLU A 88 -12.23 -22.79 -16.20
C GLU A 88 -11.25 -21.68 -15.79
N GLN A 89 -10.98 -20.72 -16.67
CA GLN A 89 -10.20 -19.54 -16.32
C GLN A 89 -10.88 -18.72 -15.20
N ILE A 90 -12.17 -18.43 -15.35
CA ILE A 90 -12.95 -17.69 -14.36
C ILE A 90 -12.91 -18.38 -12.99
N LYS A 91 -13.08 -19.71 -12.93
CA LYS A 91 -13.02 -20.46 -11.68
C LYS A 91 -11.66 -20.38 -11.01
N LYS A 92 -10.57 -20.48 -11.78
CA LYS A 92 -9.20 -20.38 -11.26
C LYS A 92 -8.94 -19.02 -10.63
N GLU A 93 -9.33 -17.95 -11.34
CA GLU A 93 -9.20 -16.58 -10.84
C GLU A 93 -10.04 -16.35 -9.58
N TRP A 94 -11.26 -16.88 -9.55
CA TRP A 94 -12.13 -16.78 -8.38
C TRP A 94 -11.52 -17.44 -7.13
N ILE A 95 -10.95 -18.63 -7.27
CA ILE A 95 -10.27 -19.33 -6.16
C ILE A 95 -9.03 -18.55 -5.75
N ALA A 96 -8.21 -18.10 -6.72
CA ALA A 96 -7.01 -17.32 -6.46
C ALA A 96 -7.31 -16.02 -5.70
N ASP A 97 -8.42 -15.35 -6.00
CA ASP A 97 -8.84 -14.15 -5.29
C ASP A 97 -9.30 -14.43 -3.86
N MET A 98 -9.98 -15.55 -3.60
CA MET A 98 -10.31 -15.94 -2.23
C MET A 98 -9.07 -16.25 -1.40
N GLU A 99 -8.11 -16.98 -2.00
CA GLU A 99 -6.84 -17.28 -1.36
C GLU A 99 -6.04 -15.99 -1.10
N ARG A 100 -6.00 -15.06 -2.06
CA ARG A 100 -5.30 -13.79 -1.91
C ARG A 100 -5.93 -12.89 -0.83
N LEU A 101 -7.26 -12.88 -0.74
CA LEU A 101 -8.00 -12.01 0.19
C LEU A 101 -8.32 -12.69 1.53
N HIS A 102 -8.06 -13.99 1.66
CA HIS A 102 -8.43 -14.82 2.80
C HIS A 102 -9.91 -14.66 3.22
N ILE A 103 -10.82 -14.65 2.24
CA ILE A 103 -12.26 -14.50 2.45
C ILE A 103 -13.05 -15.35 1.45
N SER A 104 -14.08 -16.03 1.94
CA SER A 104 -15.03 -16.77 1.10
C SER A 104 -16.01 -15.80 0.44
N ILE A 105 -15.84 -15.51 -0.85
CA ILE A 105 -16.68 -14.56 -1.59
C ILE A 105 -17.65 -15.32 -2.50
N PRO A 106 -18.97 -15.13 -2.37
CA PRO A 106 -19.94 -15.74 -3.28
C PRO A 106 -19.66 -15.42 -4.75
N PHE A 107 -19.74 -16.44 -5.61
CA PHE A 107 -19.32 -16.37 -7.01
C PHE A 107 -19.97 -15.20 -7.77
N PHE A 108 -21.29 -15.09 -7.72
CA PHE A 108 -22.02 -14.05 -8.45
C PHE A 108 -21.89 -12.65 -7.85
N LYS A 109 -21.36 -12.52 -6.62
CA LYS A 109 -20.98 -11.21 -6.05
C LYS A 109 -19.59 -10.78 -6.49
N TRP A 110 -18.68 -11.72 -6.67
CA TRP A 110 -17.32 -11.47 -7.16
C TRP A 110 -17.29 -11.23 -8.68
N PHE A 111 -18.09 -11.99 -9.44
CA PHE A 111 -18.02 -12.03 -10.91
C PHE A 111 -18.13 -10.67 -11.63
N PRO A 112 -18.97 -9.70 -11.20
CA PRO A 112 -19.03 -8.39 -11.87
C PRO A 112 -17.70 -7.63 -11.85
N LEU A 113 -16.91 -7.76 -10.78
CA LEU A 113 -15.59 -7.14 -10.70
C LEU A 113 -14.62 -7.77 -11.69
N PHE A 114 -14.61 -9.11 -11.75
CA PHE A 114 -13.84 -9.85 -12.74
C PHE A 114 -14.22 -9.42 -14.17
N ALA A 115 -15.51 -9.42 -14.48
CA ALA A 115 -15.99 -9.09 -15.81
C ALA A 115 -15.64 -7.65 -16.22
N SER A 116 -15.73 -6.70 -15.29
CA SER A 116 -15.29 -5.32 -15.51
C SER A 116 -13.80 -5.24 -15.87
N ASN A 117 -12.94 -5.92 -15.11
CA ASN A 117 -11.49 -5.92 -15.32
C ASN A 117 -11.08 -6.59 -16.65
N HIS A 118 -11.84 -7.59 -17.09
CA HIS A 118 -11.59 -8.33 -18.33
C HIS A 118 -12.34 -7.76 -19.54
N GLY A 119 -13.05 -6.64 -19.39
CA GLY A 119 -13.79 -6.00 -20.48
C GLY A 119 -14.96 -6.84 -21.02
N ILE A 120 -15.47 -7.78 -20.23
CA ILE A 120 -16.65 -8.59 -20.56
C ILE A 120 -17.87 -7.69 -20.41
N LYS A 121 -18.41 -7.24 -21.55
CA LYS A 121 -19.65 -6.45 -21.62
C LYS A 121 -20.85 -7.39 -21.50
N GLU A 122 -21.98 -6.87 -21.01
CA GLU A 122 -23.25 -7.60 -20.86
C GLU A 122 -23.23 -8.71 -19.80
N VAL A 123 -22.65 -8.39 -18.65
CA VAL A 123 -22.86 -9.19 -17.44
C VAL A 123 -24.33 -9.03 -17.03
N TYR A 124 -25.14 -10.09 -17.27
CA TYR A 124 -26.55 -10.21 -16.86
C TYR A 124 -27.61 -9.56 -17.78
N SER A 125 -27.31 -9.37 -19.07
CA SER A 125 -28.33 -8.93 -20.06
C SER A 125 -29.17 -10.09 -20.57
#